data_AF-A0AAV4EUG7-F1
#
_entry.id   AF-A0AAV4EUG7-F1
#
_cell.length_a   1.000
_cell.length_b   1.000
_cell.length_c   1.000
_cell.angle_alpha   90.00
_cell.angle_beta   90.00
_cell.angle_gamma   90.00
#
_symmetry.space_group_name_H-M   'P 1'
#
loop_
_entity.id
_entity.type
_entity.pdbx_description
1 polymer ?
#
loop_
_entity_poly.entity_id
_entity_poly.type
_entity_poly.pdbx_seq_one_letter_code
_entity_poly.pdbx_strand_id
1 'polypeptide(L)'
;MFEVHGPKRLPDIVTGPHEARAITQSLRELEIQVLPHPACSPDLATCDFCLFLTLKDRLAGQNFDRIQDLAKALNSELRTMPEEDFQGVFRKREIRLKRCIESHGE
;
A
#
# COMPACT_ATOMS: atom_id res chain seq x y z
N MET A 1 27.33 -19.10 -28.86
CA MET A 1 25.88 -18.86 -28.81
C MET A 1 25.42 -19.37 -27.45
N PHE A 2 25.34 -18.48 -26.47
CA PHE A 2 25.03 -18.85 -25.08
C PHE A 2 23.52 -18.72 -24.87
N GLU A 3 22.83 -19.83 -24.69
CA GLU A 3 21.45 -19.86 -24.23
C GLU A 3 21.40 -19.36 -22.79
N VAL A 4 20.91 -18.14 -22.61
CA VAL A 4 20.53 -17.61 -21.30
C VAL A 4 19.28 -18.36 -20.84
N HIS A 5 19.49 -19.32 -19.94
CA HIS A 5 18.46 -19.93 -19.14
C HIS A 5 17.58 -18.83 -18.54
N GLY A 6 16.29 -18.83 -18.89
CA GLY A 6 15.29 -17.95 -18.27
C GLY A 6 15.29 -18.10 -16.74
N PRO A 7 14.78 -17.11 -16.00
CA PRO A 7 14.82 -17.11 -14.55
C PRO A 7 14.15 -18.38 -14.03
N LYS A 8 14.93 -19.19 -13.30
CA LYS A 8 14.42 -20.33 -12.53
C LYS A 8 13.39 -19.77 -11.56
N ARG A 9 12.10 -20.02 -11.84
CA ARG A 9 11.03 -19.76 -10.87
C ARG A 9 11.31 -20.66 -9.66
N LEU A 10 11.63 -20.03 -8.54
CA LEU A 10 11.71 -20.71 -7.25
C LEU A 10 10.32 -21.31 -6.93
N PRO A 11 10.26 -22.52 -6.34
CA PRO A 11 9.02 -23.25 -6.15
C PRO A 11 8.15 -22.63 -5.05
N ASP A 12 6.91 -22.27 -5.42
CA ASP A 12 5.66 -22.36 -4.64
C ASP A 12 5.62 -21.93 -3.16
N ILE A 13 6.21 -20.80 -2.76
CA ILE A 13 5.92 -20.19 -1.44
C ILE A 13 5.71 -18.67 -1.57
N VAL A 14 4.51 -18.23 -1.15
CA VAL A 14 3.97 -16.85 -1.09
C VAL A 14 3.26 -16.33 -2.36
N THR A 15 2.08 -16.87 -2.67
CA THR A 15 1.01 -16.00 -3.19
C THR A 15 0.22 -15.48 -2.00
N GLY A 16 0.39 -14.20 -1.66
CA GLY A 16 -0.38 -13.55 -0.58
C GLY A 16 -1.88 -13.51 -0.89
N PRO A 17 -2.75 -13.17 0.07
CA PRO A 17 -4.20 -13.07 -0.16
C PRO A 17 -4.55 -12.13 -1.33
N HIS A 18 -3.72 -11.12 -1.61
CA HIS A 18 -3.87 -10.18 -2.72
C HIS A 18 -3.53 -10.76 -4.11
N GLU A 19 -2.83 -11.89 -4.17
CA GLU A 19 -2.45 -12.57 -5.41
C GLU A 19 -3.24 -13.87 -5.64
N ALA A 20 -4.12 -14.22 -4.70
CA ALA A 20 -4.97 -15.38 -4.80
C ALA A 20 -5.78 -15.36 -6.11
N ARG A 21 -5.96 -16.54 -6.72
CA ARG A 21 -6.68 -16.68 -8.00
C ARG A 21 -8.07 -16.04 -7.97
N ALA A 22 -8.81 -16.21 -6.88
CA ALA A 22 -10.13 -15.61 -6.72
C ALA A 22 -10.08 -14.07 -6.81
N ILE A 23 -9.12 -13.44 -6.11
CA ILE A 23 -8.94 -11.98 -6.12
C ILE A 23 -8.51 -11.50 -7.51
N THR A 24 -7.51 -12.14 -8.12
CA THR A 24 -7.02 -11.75 -9.45
C THR A 24 -8.08 -11.94 -10.54
N GLN A 25 -8.96 -12.94 -10.42
CA GLN A 25 -10.10 -13.10 -11.31
C GLN A 25 -11.12 -11.98 -11.13
N SER A 26 -11.54 -11.67 -9.89
CA SER A 26 -12.49 -10.59 -9.65
C SER A 26 -11.96 -9.22 -10.09
N LEU A 27 -10.66 -8.95 -9.92
CA LEU A 27 -10.04 -7.70 -10.41
C LEU A 27 -10.10 -7.58 -11.94
N ARG A 28 -9.95 -8.71 -12.67
CA ARG A 28 -10.11 -8.73 -14.13
C ARG A 28 -11.55 -8.49 -14.55
N GLU A 29 -12.50 -9.12 -13.87
CA GLU A 29 -13.95 -8.94 -14.13
C GLU A 29 -14.41 -7.50 -13.88
N LEU A 30 -13.79 -6.81 -12.93
CA LEU A 30 -14.03 -5.39 -12.64
C LEU A 30 -13.18 -4.43 -13.47
N GLU A 31 -12.35 -4.93 -14.39
CA GLU A 31 -11.43 -4.14 -15.22
C GLU A 31 -10.47 -3.24 -14.42
N ILE A 32 -10.12 -3.64 -13.20
CA ILE A 32 -9.21 -2.90 -12.32
C ILE A 32 -7.77 -3.27 -12.68
N GLN A 33 -6.99 -2.27 -13.13
CA GLN A 33 -5.57 -2.44 -13.36
C GLN A 33 -4.80 -2.41 -12.02
N VAL A 34 -4.10 -3.49 -11.71
CA VAL A 34 -3.18 -3.55 -10.56
C VAL A 34 -1.83 -2.98 -10.97
N LEU A 35 -1.39 -1.93 -10.28
CA LEU A 35 -0.05 -1.39 -10.46
C LEU A 35 0.98 -2.33 -9.80
N PRO A 36 2.13 -2.60 -10.46
CA PRO A 36 3.18 -3.40 -9.84
C PRO A 36 3.67 -2.72 -8.55
N HIS A 37 3.83 -3.50 -7.49
CA HIS A 37 4.36 -3.05 -6.22
C HIS A 37 5.50 -3.99 -5.79
N PRO A 38 6.69 -3.45 -5.48
CA PRO A 38 7.79 -4.27 -4.99
C PRO A 38 7.46 -4.92 -3.65
N ALA A 39 8.00 -6.12 -3.42
CA ALA A 39 7.80 -6.83 -2.16
C ALA A 39 8.47 -6.07 -1.00
N CYS A 40 7.80 -6.04 0.16
CA CYS A 40 8.33 -5.45 1.40
C CYS A 40 8.71 -3.97 1.30
N SER A 41 7.98 -3.16 0.51
CA SER A 41 8.26 -1.71 0.33
C SER A 41 7.19 -0.80 0.96
N PRO A 42 7.06 -0.77 2.30
CA PRO A 42 6.10 0.09 2.99
C PRO A 42 6.39 1.58 2.78
N ASP A 43 7.64 1.93 2.49
CA ASP A 43 8.06 3.29 2.15
C ASP A 43 7.43 3.79 0.84
N LEU A 44 6.99 2.90 -0.04
CA LEU A 44 6.31 3.21 -1.31
C LEU A 44 4.78 3.08 -1.23
N ALA A 45 4.26 2.44 -0.17
CA ALA A 45 2.85 2.26 0.08
C ALA A 45 2.24 3.51 0.76
N THR A 46 1.35 4.21 0.06
CA THR A 46 0.76 5.48 0.52
C THR A 46 -0.01 5.34 1.83
N CYS A 47 -0.65 4.19 2.05
CA CYS A 47 -1.34 3.91 3.30
C CYS A 47 -0.37 3.82 4.48
N ASP A 48 0.78 3.17 4.30
CA ASP A 48 1.74 2.91 5.37
C ASP A 48 2.53 4.17 5.75
N PHE A 49 3.12 4.89 4.78
CA PHE A 49 3.94 6.06 5.10
C PHE A 49 3.13 7.34 5.38
N CYS A 50 1.83 7.35 5.13
CA CYS A 50 1.00 8.55 5.30
C CYS A 50 -0.28 8.28 6.08
N LEU A 51 -1.26 7.58 5.50
CA LEU A 51 -2.61 7.49 6.06
C LEU A 51 -2.61 6.94 7.49
N PHE A 52 -1.95 5.80 7.71
CA PHE A 52 -1.92 5.15 9.02
C PHE A 52 -1.12 5.96 10.04
N LEU A 53 -0.03 6.61 9.64
CA LEU A 53 0.73 7.50 10.52
C LEU A 53 -0.11 8.70 10.93
N THR A 54 -0.77 9.36 9.98
CA THR A 54 -1.63 10.52 10.26
C THR A 54 -2.80 10.17 11.19
N LEU A 55 -3.47 9.04 10.96
CA LEU A 55 -4.55 8.58 11.84
C LEU A 55 -4.05 8.20 13.23
N LYS A 56 -2.89 7.52 13.31
CA LYS A 56 -2.26 7.17 14.59
C LYS A 56 -1.89 8.42 15.39
N ASP A 57 -1.37 9.45 14.74
CA ASP A 57 -1.01 10.71 15.39
C ASP A 57 -2.26 11.46 15.88
N ARG A 58 -3.31 11.55 15.07
CA ARG A 58 -4.58 12.20 15.42
C ARG A 58 -5.33 11.52 16.56
N LEU A 59 -5.24 10.19 16.63
CA LEU A 59 -5.88 9.38 17.67
C LEU A 59 -4.96 9.02 18.83
N ALA A 60 -3.73 9.57 18.85
CA ALA A 60 -2.76 9.27 19.89
C ALA A 60 -3.29 9.64 21.28
N GLY A 61 -3.12 8.74 22.25
CA GLY A 61 -3.55 8.93 23.63
C GLY A 61 -5.05 8.69 23.89
N GLN A 62 -5.85 8.42 22.86
CA GLN A 62 -7.24 8.00 23.03
C GLN A 62 -7.31 6.49 23.30
N ASN A 63 -8.08 6.10 24.32
CA ASN A 63 -8.39 4.71 24.61
C ASN A 63 -9.81 4.39 24.15
N PHE A 64 -10.01 3.23 23.55
CA PHE A 64 -11.31 2.78 23.07
C PHE A 64 -11.63 1.41 23.68
N ASP A 65 -12.73 1.33 24.43
CA ASP A 65 -13.17 0.07 25.04
C ASP A 65 -13.84 -0.87 24.03
N ARG A 66 -14.34 -0.32 22.93
CA ARG A 66 -15.05 -1.07 21.89
C ARG A 66 -14.54 -0.73 20.50
N ILE A 67 -14.47 -1.75 19.65
CA ILE A 67 -14.08 -1.57 18.23
C ILE A 67 -15.01 -0.61 17.49
N GLN A 68 -16.30 -0.54 17.88
CA GLN A 68 -17.25 0.39 17.27
C GLN A 68 -16.90 1.85 17.56
N ASP A 69 -16.32 2.14 18.72
CA ASP A 69 -15.96 3.51 19.09
C ASP A 69 -14.68 3.94 18.37
N LEU A 70 -13.70 3.04 18.24
CA LEU A 70 -12.54 3.23 17.37
C LEU A 70 -12.96 3.46 15.92
N ALA A 71 -13.87 2.64 15.38
CA ALA A 71 -14.34 2.79 14.01
C ALA A 71 -15.05 4.13 13.77
N LYS A 72 -15.83 4.62 14.74
CA LYS A 72 -16.45 5.95 14.67
C LYS A 72 -15.40 7.06 14.69
N ALA A 73 -14.41 6.98 15.59
CA ALA A 73 -13.34 7.96 15.68
C ALA A 73 -12.52 8.01 14.38
N LEU A 74 -12.10 6.85 13.85
CA LEU A 74 -11.42 6.75 12.56
C LEU A 74 -12.24 7.38 11.42
N ASN A 75 -13.53 7.05 11.32
CA ASN A 75 -14.40 7.63 10.28
C ASN A 75 -14.57 9.15 10.44
N SER A 76 -14.63 9.64 11.68
CA SER A 76 -14.67 11.08 11.94
C SER A 76 -13.39 11.75 11.44
N GLU A 77 -12.22 11.26 11.84
CA GLU A 77 -10.93 11.81 11.42
C GLU A 77 -10.77 11.77 9.89
N LEU A 78 -11.09 10.64 9.25
CA LEU A 78 -11.06 10.49 7.79
C LEU A 78 -11.88 11.56 7.08
N ARG A 79 -13.05 11.92 7.60
CA ARG A 79 -13.93 12.96 7.03
C ARG A 79 -13.42 14.38 7.22
N THR A 80 -12.54 14.61 8.18
CA THR A 80 -11.92 15.93 8.40
C THR A 80 -10.68 16.15 7.54
N MET A 81 -10.13 15.11 6.91
CA MET A 81 -8.94 15.25 6.09
C MET A 81 -9.29 15.97 4.77
N PRO A 82 -8.61 17.10 4.47
CA PRO A 82 -8.82 17.84 3.24
C PRO A 82 -8.34 17.02 2.03
N GLU A 83 -8.96 17.25 0.87
CA GLU A 83 -8.62 16.54 -0.37
C GLU A 83 -7.15 16.78 -0.76
N GLU A 84 -6.64 17.98 -0.48
CA GLU A 84 -5.28 18.40 -0.77
C GLU A 84 -4.23 17.54 -0.04
N ASP A 85 -4.57 17.02 1.15
CA ASP A 85 -3.69 16.10 1.88
C ASP A 85 -3.53 14.79 1.10
N PHE A 86 -4.64 14.23 0.59
CA PHE A 86 -4.60 13.01 -0.24
C PHE A 86 -3.84 13.23 -1.54
N GLN A 87 -4.08 14.35 -2.24
CA GLN A 87 -3.31 14.71 -3.44
C GLN A 87 -1.80 14.87 -3.12
N GLY A 88 -1.47 15.45 -1.97
CA GLY A 88 -0.11 15.56 -1.48
C GLY A 88 0.58 14.21 -1.27
N VAL A 89 -0.16 13.17 -0.86
CA VAL A 89 0.38 11.82 -0.69
C VAL A 89 0.87 11.23 -2.01
N PHE A 90 0.14 11.41 -3.11
CA PHE A 90 0.56 10.93 -4.42
C PHE A 90 1.83 11.62 -4.92
N ARG A 91 1.95 12.94 -4.71
CA ARG A 91 3.19 13.67 -4.99
C ARG A 91 4.38 13.14 -4.16
N LYS A 92 4.17 12.88 -2.87
CA LYS A 92 5.19 12.26 -2.01
C LYS A 92 5.59 10.86 -2.50
N ARG A 93 4.62 10.06 -2.97
CA ARG A 93 4.87 8.74 -3.55
C ARG A 93 5.76 8.83 -4.79
N GLU A 94 5.50 9.77 -5.70
CA GLU A 94 6.36 9.98 -6.88
C GLU A 94 7.80 10.32 -6.50
N ILE A 95 8.00 11.20 -5.52
CA ILE A 95 9.33 11.55 -5.02
C ILE A 95 10.03 10.32 -4.44
N ARG A 96 9.32 9.49 -3.65
CA ARG A 96 9.87 8.26 -3.06
C ARG A 96 10.23 7.23 -4.13
N LEU A 97 9.39 7.05 -5.15
CA LEU A 97 9.68 6.19 -6.29
C LEU A 97 10.96 6.63 -7.03
N LYS A 98 11.14 7.93 -7.27
CA LYS A 98 12.37 8.47 -7.87
C LYS A 98 13.60 8.15 -7.02
N ARG A 99 13.51 8.36 -5.71
CA ARG A 99 14.61 8.02 -4.78
C ARG A 99 14.93 6.53 -4.78
N CYS A 100 13.92 5.67 -4.78
CA CYS A 100 14.09 4.22 -4.87
C CYS A 100 14.83 3.82 -6.16
N ILE A 101 14.54 4.49 -7.28
CA ILE A 101 15.28 4.26 -8.54
C ILE A 101 16.73 4.74 -8.41
N GLU A 102 16.95 5.94 -7.86
CA GLU A 102 18.29 6.54 -7.65
C GLU A 102 19.14 5.72 -6.66
N SER A 103 18.52 5.10 -5.66
CA SER A 103 19.18 4.23 -4.67
C SER A 103 19.32 2.78 -5.14
N HIS A 104 18.92 2.46 -6.38
CA HIS A 104 18.90 1.08 -6.90
C HIS A 104 18.08 0.10 -6.03
N GLY A 105 17.05 0.60 -5.35
CA GLY A 105 16.15 -0.20 -4.52
C GLY A 105 16.56 -0.31 -3.05
N GLU A 106 17.62 0.38 -2.61
CA GLU A 106 17.98 0.51 -1.19
C GLU A 106 17.19 1.61 -0.45
#